data_AF-A0A3S1D9H8-F1
#
_entry.id   AF-A0A3S1D9H8-F1
#
_cell.length_a   1.000
_cell.length_b   1.000
_cell.length_c   1.000
_cell.angle_alpha   90.00
_cell.angle_beta   90.00
_cell.angle_gamma   90.00
#
_symmetry.space_group_name_H-M   'P 1'
#
loop_
_entity.id
_entity.type
_entity.pdbx_description
1 polymer ?
#
loop_
_entity_poly.entity_id
_entity_poly.type
_entity_poly.pdbx_seq_one_letter_code
_entity_poly.pdbx_strand_id
1 'polypeptide(L)'
;MLERLIELEEKLKHHSHDQTAIEIVQEFAKSLGKTRNKQILFGSDGVLLREPPITYQEVVDKGLISQDEDPFSLLQGDIVSTDAAYFFGERLLGMKFIIASSTCDLVENRRENAVLFRIQPITDDDKTAASTISELLRFKSTKLMYLPRLESDSTNIIANLILLDGVVQIRLDDLHLATRHASLGLTGWRIFGALLKTVMARTGESEVKIRTSIP
;
A
#
# COMPACT_ATOMS: atom_id res chain seq x y z
N MET A 1 19.87 -11.82 -6.46
CA MET A 1 18.81 -10.86 -6.08
C MET A 1 17.57 -11.58 -5.61
N LEU A 2 17.12 -12.62 -6.31
CA LEU A 2 15.98 -13.46 -5.90
C LEU A 2 16.13 -14.05 -4.48
N GLU A 3 17.28 -14.65 -4.15
CA GLU A 3 17.56 -15.17 -2.80
C GLU A 3 17.40 -14.11 -1.70
N ARG A 4 17.84 -12.89 -1.96
CA ARG A 4 17.72 -11.76 -1.02
C ARG A 4 16.26 -11.31 -0.82
N LEU A 5 15.42 -11.46 -1.85
CA LEU A 5 13.98 -11.21 -1.74
C LEU A 5 13.29 -12.30 -0.94
N ILE A 6 13.64 -13.57 -1.18
CA ILE A 6 13.13 -14.71 -0.41
C ILE A 6 13.48 -14.53 1.07
N GLU A 7 14.73 -14.16 1.38
CA GLU A 7 15.14 -13.86 2.76
C GLU A 7 14.36 -12.69 3.38
N LEU A 8 14.09 -11.64 2.61
CA LEU A 8 13.26 -10.52 3.06
C LEU A 8 11.84 -11.00 3.37
N GLU A 9 11.23 -11.76 2.45
CA GLU A 9 9.87 -12.28 2.59
C GLU A 9 9.72 -13.24 3.77
N GLU A 10 10.71 -14.11 4.00
CA GLU A 10 10.74 -15.01 5.16
C GLU A 10 10.91 -14.24 6.47
N LYS A 11 11.78 -13.23 6.53
CA LYS A 11 11.87 -12.35 7.71
C LYS A 11 10.55 -11.63 7.96
N LEU A 12 9.98 -11.08 6.91
CA LEU A 12 8.69 -10.40 6.96
C LEU A 12 7.55 -11.36 7.36
N LYS A 13 7.68 -12.67 7.10
CA LYS A 13 6.68 -13.73 7.37
C LYS A 13 6.06 -13.66 8.75
N HIS A 14 6.86 -13.30 9.74
CA HIS A 14 6.49 -13.33 11.14
C HIS A 14 6.10 -11.96 11.71
N HIS A 15 6.16 -10.90 10.89
CA HIS A 15 6.01 -9.51 11.36
C HIS A 15 4.93 -8.73 10.59
N SER A 16 3.86 -9.38 10.14
CA SER A 16 2.84 -8.78 9.23
C SER A 16 2.17 -7.48 9.71
N HIS A 17 2.44 -7.03 10.93
CA HIS A 17 1.56 -6.16 11.70
C HIS A 17 2.29 -5.35 12.80
N ASP A 18 3.61 -5.27 12.73
CA ASP A 18 4.47 -4.61 13.73
C ASP A 18 5.47 -3.67 13.05
N GLN A 19 5.92 -2.65 13.79
CA GLN A 19 6.94 -1.69 13.38
C GLN A 19 8.25 -2.38 12.95
N THR A 20 8.54 -3.56 13.51
CA THR A 20 9.67 -4.41 13.11
C THR A 20 9.68 -4.72 11.60
N ALA A 21 8.53 -4.82 10.94
CA ALA A 21 8.50 -5.02 9.49
C ALA A 21 9.12 -3.84 8.72
N ILE A 22 8.85 -2.62 9.17
CA ILE A 22 9.42 -1.41 8.57
C ILE A 22 10.94 -1.39 8.80
N GLU A 23 11.39 -1.73 10.01
CA GLU A 23 12.83 -1.79 10.35
C GLU A 23 13.58 -2.80 9.48
N ILE A 24 13.02 -4.01 9.32
CA ILE A 24 13.58 -5.05 8.43
C ILE A 24 13.72 -4.53 6.99
N VAL A 25 12.68 -3.85 6.49
CA VAL A 25 12.70 -3.28 5.13
C VAL A 25 13.69 -2.12 5.01
N GLN A 26 13.83 -1.28 6.03
CA GLN A 26 14.81 -0.19 6.07
C GLN A 26 16.25 -0.73 6.03
N GLU A 27 16.56 -1.75 6.84
CA GLU A 27 17.85 -2.42 6.85
C GLU A 27 18.16 -3.08 5.51
N PHE A 28 17.17 -3.79 4.96
CA PHE A 28 17.27 -4.39 3.65
C PHE A 28 17.53 -3.33 2.57
N ALA A 29 16.75 -2.26 2.52
CA ALA A 29 16.93 -1.17 1.57
C ALA A 29 18.30 -0.49 1.73
N LYS A 30 18.82 -0.36 2.95
CA LYS A 30 20.18 0.14 3.21
C LYS A 30 21.24 -0.79 2.59
N SER A 31 21.06 -2.10 2.74
CA SER A 31 21.97 -3.12 2.20
C SER A 31 21.98 -3.21 0.66
N LEU A 32 21.04 -2.58 -0.04
CA LEU A 32 21.03 -2.47 -1.51
C LEU A 32 21.92 -1.32 -2.04
N GLY A 33 22.33 -0.40 -1.17
CA GLY A 33 23.21 0.71 -1.52
C GLY A 33 22.52 1.79 -2.36
N LYS A 34 22.93 1.93 -3.63
CA LYS A 34 22.52 3.02 -4.52
C LYS A 34 21.01 3.00 -4.80
N THR A 35 20.39 4.18 -4.91
CA THR A 35 18.95 4.35 -5.19
C THR A 35 18.50 3.60 -6.45
N ARG A 36 19.31 3.56 -7.50
CA ARG A 36 19.02 2.81 -8.73
C ARG A 36 18.81 1.31 -8.47
N ASN A 37 19.62 0.70 -7.61
CA ASN A 37 19.47 -0.73 -7.28
C ASN A 37 18.16 -0.98 -6.53
N LYS A 38 17.77 -0.05 -5.65
CA LYS A 38 16.50 -0.10 -4.93
C LYS A 38 15.31 0.02 -5.88
N GLN A 39 15.35 0.97 -6.82
CA GLN A 39 14.30 1.12 -7.83
C GLN A 39 14.15 -0.14 -8.68
N ILE A 40 15.27 -0.70 -9.16
CA ILE A 40 15.24 -1.93 -9.96
C ILE A 40 14.59 -3.06 -9.15
N LEU A 41 15.02 -3.27 -7.90
CA LEU A 41 14.51 -4.36 -7.09
C LEU A 41 13.05 -4.16 -6.67
N PHE A 42 12.71 -3.01 -6.09
CA PHE A 42 11.35 -2.73 -5.61
C PHE A 42 10.35 -2.47 -6.73
N GLY A 43 10.81 -2.08 -7.91
CA GLY A 43 10.03 -2.02 -9.14
C GLY A 43 10.03 -3.31 -9.95
N SER A 44 10.66 -4.39 -9.47
CA SER A 44 10.51 -5.70 -10.09
C SER A 44 9.11 -6.25 -9.82
N ASP A 45 8.60 -7.00 -10.80
CA ASP A 45 7.27 -7.61 -10.73
C ASP A 45 7.11 -8.49 -9.48
N GLY A 46 5.94 -8.40 -8.86
CA GLY A 46 5.56 -9.13 -7.66
C GLY A 46 6.15 -8.63 -6.34
N VAL A 47 7.15 -7.74 -6.36
CA VAL A 47 7.84 -7.29 -5.13
C VAL A 47 6.97 -6.32 -4.33
N LEU A 48 6.76 -5.11 -4.85
CA LEU A 48 5.82 -4.15 -4.24
C LEU A 48 4.44 -4.21 -4.87
N LEU A 49 4.40 -4.43 -6.18
CA LEU A 49 3.20 -4.44 -6.99
C LEU A 49 3.10 -5.75 -7.76
N ARG A 50 1.86 -6.14 -8.01
CA ARG A 50 1.51 -7.25 -8.88
C ARG A 50 0.46 -6.79 -9.87
N GLU A 51 0.76 -6.96 -11.15
CA GLU A 51 -0.11 -6.64 -12.28
C GLU A 51 -0.22 -7.90 -13.16
N PRO A 52 -1.43 -8.41 -13.48
CA PRO A 52 -2.75 -7.91 -13.09
C PRO A 52 -3.08 -8.10 -11.60
N PRO A 53 -4.15 -7.45 -11.08
CA PRO A 53 -4.62 -7.62 -9.70
C PRO A 53 -4.93 -9.08 -9.36
N ILE A 54 -4.76 -9.45 -8.09
CA ILE A 54 -5.09 -10.79 -7.59
C ILE A 54 -6.61 -10.99 -7.67
N THR A 55 -7.05 -12.10 -8.26
CA THR A 55 -8.48 -12.44 -8.37
C THR A 55 -8.80 -13.72 -7.61
N TYR A 56 -10.03 -13.83 -7.08
CA TYR A 56 -10.47 -15.03 -6.36
C TYR A 56 -10.29 -16.30 -7.21
N GLN A 57 -10.73 -16.26 -8.48
CA GLN A 57 -10.61 -17.41 -9.38
C GLN A 57 -9.16 -17.84 -9.58
N GLU A 58 -8.23 -16.90 -9.74
CA GLU A 58 -6.81 -17.24 -9.88
C GLU A 58 -6.23 -17.94 -8.65
N VAL A 59 -6.64 -17.51 -7.45
CA VAL A 59 -6.17 -18.08 -6.18
C VAL A 59 -6.76 -19.48 -5.96
N VAL A 60 -8.04 -19.67 -6.33
CA VAL A 60 -8.72 -20.98 -6.36
C VAL A 60 -8.06 -21.94 -7.35
N ASP A 61 -7.82 -21.50 -8.58
CA ASP A 61 -7.23 -22.32 -9.65
C ASP A 61 -5.80 -22.78 -9.28
N LYS A 62 -5.10 -22.00 -8.46
CA LYS A 62 -3.78 -22.33 -7.91
C LYS A 62 -3.83 -23.20 -6.66
N GLY A 63 -5.02 -23.54 -6.15
CA GLY A 63 -5.21 -24.34 -4.94
C GLY A 63 -4.71 -23.66 -3.67
N LEU A 64 -4.64 -22.32 -3.66
CA LEU A 64 -4.17 -21.55 -2.50
C LEU A 64 -5.27 -21.34 -1.44
N ILE A 65 -6.54 -21.40 -1.86
CA ILE A 65 -7.73 -21.36 -1.00
C ILE A 65 -8.74 -22.42 -1.49
N SER A 66 -9.64 -22.84 -0.61
CA SER A 66 -10.73 -23.76 -0.99
C SER A 66 -11.82 -23.04 -1.80
N GLN A 67 -12.53 -23.76 -2.67
CA GLN A 67 -13.74 -23.27 -3.33
C GLN A 67 -14.89 -23.01 -2.34
N ASP A 68 -14.81 -23.61 -1.15
CA ASP A 68 -15.81 -23.43 -0.09
C ASP A 68 -15.56 -22.15 0.75
N GLU A 69 -14.45 -21.45 0.54
CA GLU A 69 -14.18 -20.17 1.19
C GLU A 69 -14.98 -19.04 0.55
N ASP A 70 -15.38 -18.06 1.37
CA ASP A 70 -16.14 -16.89 0.93
C ASP A 70 -15.40 -16.16 -0.21
N PRO A 71 -16.07 -15.91 -1.35
CA PRO A 71 -15.45 -15.23 -2.47
C PRO A 71 -15.13 -13.78 -2.12
N PHE A 72 -13.94 -13.33 -2.54
CA PHE A 72 -13.56 -11.92 -2.45
C PHE A 72 -13.54 -11.27 -3.84
N SER A 73 -13.96 -10.00 -3.90
CA SER A 73 -13.85 -9.17 -5.11
C SER A 73 -12.72 -8.14 -5.02
N LEU A 74 -12.32 -7.77 -3.80
CA LEU A 74 -11.33 -6.74 -3.48
C LEU A 74 -10.46 -7.19 -2.31
N LEU A 75 -9.21 -6.73 -2.27
CA LEU A 75 -8.27 -6.99 -1.17
C LEU A 75 -7.78 -5.68 -0.55
N GLN A 76 -7.40 -5.74 0.73
CA GLN A 76 -6.58 -4.67 1.32
C GLN A 76 -5.27 -4.56 0.55
N GLY A 77 -4.92 -3.35 0.12
CA GLY A 77 -3.75 -3.12 -0.72
C GLY A 77 -4.02 -3.24 -2.23
N ASP A 78 -5.25 -3.45 -2.66
CA ASP A 78 -5.60 -3.25 -4.06
C ASP A 78 -5.53 -1.78 -4.45
N ILE A 79 -5.10 -1.53 -5.68
CA ILE A 79 -5.04 -0.21 -6.28
C ILE A 79 -6.20 -0.04 -7.24
N VAL A 80 -6.96 1.01 -7.02
CA VAL A 80 -8.19 1.29 -7.76
C VAL A 80 -8.24 2.74 -8.25
N SER A 81 -8.96 3.00 -9.32
CA SER A 81 -9.39 4.36 -9.70
C SER A 81 -10.91 4.45 -9.68
N THR A 82 -11.40 5.56 -9.16
CA THR A 82 -12.83 5.86 -9.05
C THR A 82 -13.01 7.34 -8.84
N ASP A 83 -14.11 7.87 -9.37
CA ASP A 83 -14.53 9.23 -9.08
C ASP A 83 -15.51 9.28 -7.90
N ALA A 84 -15.88 8.16 -7.26
CA ALA A 84 -16.87 8.12 -6.19
C ALA A 84 -16.28 8.30 -4.77
N ALA A 85 -14.99 8.62 -4.67
CA ALA A 85 -14.29 8.77 -3.39
C ALA A 85 -14.38 10.21 -2.86
N TYR A 86 -14.46 10.36 -1.54
CA TYR A 86 -14.61 11.63 -0.85
C TYR A 86 -13.52 11.87 0.20
N PHE A 87 -13.03 13.11 0.27
CA PHE A 87 -12.11 13.59 1.28
C PHE A 87 -12.67 14.85 1.93
N PHE A 88 -12.97 14.82 3.24
CA PHE A 88 -13.62 15.91 3.97
C PHE A 88 -14.88 16.48 3.28
N GLY A 89 -15.68 15.60 2.67
CA GLY A 89 -16.92 15.97 1.97
C GLY A 89 -16.72 16.42 0.52
N GLU A 90 -15.48 16.57 0.06
CA GLU A 90 -15.17 16.90 -1.34
C GLU A 90 -14.94 15.63 -2.16
N ARG A 91 -15.57 15.58 -3.33
CA ARG A 91 -15.42 14.48 -4.28
C ARG A 91 -14.07 14.57 -4.99
N LEU A 92 -13.29 13.50 -4.98
CA LEU A 92 -12.01 13.42 -5.66
C LEU A 92 -12.19 12.79 -7.05
N LEU A 93 -11.63 13.41 -8.08
CA LEU A 93 -11.81 13.01 -9.48
C LEU A 93 -10.47 12.66 -10.14
N GLY A 94 -10.48 11.64 -11.01
CA GLY A 94 -9.33 11.26 -11.83
C GLY A 94 -8.12 10.76 -11.03
N MET A 95 -8.34 10.29 -9.80
CA MET A 95 -7.27 9.83 -8.90
C MET A 95 -7.22 8.31 -8.79
N LYS A 96 -6.05 7.81 -8.42
CA LYS A 96 -5.84 6.43 -7.99
C LYS A 96 -5.77 6.38 -6.46
N PHE A 97 -6.19 5.25 -5.92
CA PHE A 97 -6.28 5.01 -4.49
C PHE A 97 -5.78 3.62 -4.18
N ILE A 98 -5.33 3.43 -2.94
CA ILE A 98 -5.08 2.11 -2.37
C ILE A 98 -6.13 1.81 -1.30
N ILE A 99 -6.68 0.60 -1.31
CA ILE A 99 -7.68 0.16 -0.33
C ILE A 99 -7.00 -0.12 1.01
N ALA A 100 -7.44 0.58 2.06
CA ALA A 100 -6.94 0.40 3.42
C ALA A 100 -7.84 -0.50 4.28
N SER A 101 -9.14 -0.58 3.97
CA SER A 101 -10.06 -1.50 4.65
C SER A 101 -9.60 -2.95 4.53
N SER A 102 -9.81 -3.74 5.58
CA SER A 102 -9.49 -5.16 5.57
C SER A 102 -10.39 -5.91 4.59
N THR A 103 -9.90 -6.98 3.97
CA THR A 103 -10.72 -7.82 3.06
C THR A 103 -12.01 -8.30 3.71
N CYS A 104 -11.96 -8.63 5.01
CA CYS A 104 -13.14 -9.05 5.77
C CYS A 104 -14.22 -7.96 5.89
N ASP A 105 -13.82 -6.69 5.93
CA ASP A 105 -14.74 -5.53 5.97
C ASP A 105 -15.29 -5.16 4.59
N LEU A 106 -14.70 -5.68 3.51
CA LEU A 106 -15.11 -5.43 2.12
C LEU A 106 -16.17 -6.42 1.62
N VAL A 107 -16.64 -7.32 2.49
CA VAL A 107 -17.76 -8.23 2.20
C VAL A 107 -19.06 -7.44 2.14
N GLU A 108 -19.88 -7.71 1.12
CA GLU A 108 -21.19 -7.07 0.96
C GLU A 108 -22.02 -7.13 2.25
N ASN A 109 -22.73 -6.03 2.54
CA ASN A 109 -23.59 -5.87 3.72
C ASN A 109 -22.89 -5.92 5.08
N ARG A 110 -21.56 -6.04 5.15
CA ARG A 110 -20.83 -5.99 6.43
C ARG A 110 -20.53 -4.57 6.89
N ARG A 111 -20.22 -3.69 5.94
CA ARG A 111 -19.96 -2.26 6.13
C ARG A 111 -20.57 -1.47 4.98
N GLU A 112 -20.97 -0.24 5.25
CA GLU A 112 -21.49 0.66 4.21
C GLU A 112 -20.37 1.39 3.45
N ASN A 113 -19.23 1.63 4.12
CA ASN A 113 -18.15 2.44 3.60
C ASN A 113 -16.80 1.75 3.79
N ALA A 114 -15.88 2.03 2.87
CA ALA A 114 -14.49 1.61 2.93
C ALA A 114 -13.55 2.81 3.05
N VAL A 115 -12.34 2.54 3.52
CA VAL A 115 -11.27 3.51 3.67
C VAL A 115 -10.23 3.32 2.57
N LEU A 116 -9.84 4.43 1.97
CA LEU A 116 -8.83 4.54 0.94
C LEU A 116 -7.72 5.51 1.35
N PHE A 117 -6.54 5.35 0.77
CA PHE A 117 -5.49 6.36 0.74
C PHE A 117 -5.19 6.80 -0.68
N ARG A 118 -4.84 8.07 -0.84
CA ARG A 118 -4.54 8.66 -2.15
C ARG A 118 -3.20 8.17 -2.67
N ILE A 119 -3.14 7.91 -3.97
CA ILE A 119 -1.90 7.71 -4.71
C ILE A 119 -1.62 8.99 -5.48
N GLN A 120 -0.42 9.53 -5.32
CA GLN A 120 0.04 10.70 -6.04
C GLN A 120 1.15 10.30 -7.03
N PRO A 121 1.04 10.67 -8.31
CA PRO A 121 2.08 10.39 -9.29
C PRO A 121 3.31 11.28 -9.05
N ILE A 122 4.48 10.72 -9.34
CA ILE A 122 5.76 11.42 -9.43
C ILE A 122 6.13 11.46 -10.91
N THR A 123 6.23 12.67 -11.45
CA THR A 123 6.48 12.90 -12.88
C THR A 123 7.96 13.18 -13.17
N ASP A 124 8.37 12.98 -14.41
CA ASP A 124 9.75 13.21 -14.87
C ASP A 124 10.12 14.71 -14.98
N ASP A 125 9.14 15.61 -15.07
CA ASP A 125 9.32 17.05 -15.10
C ASP A 125 9.47 17.69 -13.70
N ASP A 126 9.19 16.94 -12.63
CA ASP A 126 9.42 17.37 -11.26
C ASP A 126 10.91 17.36 -10.92
N LYS A 127 11.48 18.56 -10.75
CA LYS A 127 12.89 18.77 -10.39
C LYS A 127 13.28 18.10 -9.06
N THR A 128 12.31 17.78 -8.21
CA THR A 128 12.53 17.13 -6.91
C THR A 128 12.31 15.62 -6.95
N ALA A 129 11.85 15.06 -8.08
CA ALA A 129 11.46 13.65 -8.19
C ALA A 129 12.58 12.69 -7.76
N ALA A 130 13.82 12.93 -8.20
CA ALA A 130 14.95 12.08 -7.87
C ALA A 130 15.24 12.05 -6.37
N SER A 131 15.18 13.20 -5.68
CA SER A 131 15.33 13.28 -4.22
C SER A 131 14.16 12.60 -3.50
N THR A 132 12.93 12.86 -3.94
CA THR A 132 11.71 12.28 -3.36
C THR A 132 11.74 10.76 -3.44
N ILE A 133 12.01 10.19 -4.62
CA ILE A 133 12.13 8.74 -4.81
C ILE A 133 13.26 8.17 -3.94
N SER A 134 14.40 8.85 -3.86
CA SER A 134 15.53 8.43 -3.03
C SER A 134 15.19 8.39 -1.54
N GLU A 135 14.33 9.31 -1.07
CA GLU A 135 13.83 9.33 0.30
C GLU A 135 12.80 8.21 0.54
N LEU A 136 11.81 8.06 -0.35
CA LEU A 136 10.77 7.05 -0.24
C LEU A 136 11.37 5.62 -0.21
N LEU A 137 12.38 5.35 -1.02
CA LEU A 137 13.11 4.07 -1.05
C LEU A 137 14.01 3.83 0.16
N ARG A 138 14.05 4.74 1.13
CA ARG A 138 14.65 4.50 2.44
C ARG A 138 13.62 4.01 3.46
N PHE A 139 12.32 4.08 3.15
CA PHE A 139 11.23 3.64 4.03
C PHE A 139 11.27 4.27 5.43
N LYS A 140 11.79 5.50 5.54
CA LYS A 140 11.89 6.23 6.81
C LYS A 140 10.61 6.98 7.18
N SER A 141 9.80 7.34 6.18
CA SER A 141 8.55 8.05 6.41
C SER A 141 7.50 7.10 6.94
N THR A 142 6.76 7.53 7.96
CA THR A 142 5.55 6.85 8.45
C THR A 142 4.29 7.35 7.75
N LYS A 143 4.42 8.36 6.87
CA LYS A 143 3.31 9.04 6.19
C LYS A 143 3.27 8.79 4.69
N LEU A 144 4.39 8.36 4.11
CA LEU A 144 4.55 8.18 2.68
C LEU A 144 5.11 6.80 2.41
N MET A 145 4.60 6.14 1.38
CA MET A 145 5.14 4.87 0.90
C MET A 145 5.47 4.97 -0.59
N TYR A 146 6.65 4.47 -0.96
CA TYR A 146 7.05 4.33 -2.36
C TYR A 146 6.15 3.32 -3.06
N LEU A 147 5.77 3.62 -4.30
CA LEU A 147 5.13 2.69 -5.19
C LEU A 147 5.78 2.79 -6.59
N PRO A 148 6.05 1.67 -7.27
CA PRO A 148 6.48 1.70 -8.66
C PRO A 148 5.41 2.35 -9.58
N ARG A 149 5.82 2.66 -10.81
CA ARG A 149 4.90 3.05 -11.87
C ARG A 149 3.97 1.88 -12.20
N LEU A 150 2.67 2.15 -12.36
CA LEU A 150 1.66 1.19 -12.82
C LEU A 150 1.65 1.11 -14.34
N GLU A 151 1.20 0.00 -14.93
CA GLU A 151 1.04 -0.12 -16.39
C GLU A 151 0.03 0.90 -16.94
N SER A 152 -1.00 1.22 -16.15
CA SER A 152 -2.03 2.20 -16.48
C SER A 152 -1.61 3.66 -16.28
N ASP A 153 -0.38 3.93 -15.88
CA ASP A 153 0.14 5.29 -15.76
C ASP A 153 0.56 5.87 -17.11
N SER A 154 0.33 7.17 -17.28
CA SER A 154 0.88 7.93 -18.41
C SER A 154 2.41 7.86 -18.42
N THR A 155 3.01 8.05 -19.60
CA THR A 155 4.44 7.84 -19.83
C THR A 155 5.36 8.80 -19.10
N ASN A 156 4.85 9.97 -18.71
CA ASN A 156 5.57 10.98 -17.92
C ASN A 156 5.63 10.65 -16.43
N ILE A 157 4.86 9.66 -15.95
CA ILE A 157 4.90 9.21 -14.55
C ILE A 157 6.04 8.19 -14.43
N ILE A 158 6.97 8.43 -13.50
CA ILE A 158 8.16 7.58 -13.29
C ILE A 158 8.05 6.72 -12.02
N ALA A 159 7.21 7.12 -11.08
CA ALA A 159 6.88 6.38 -9.87
C ALA A 159 5.60 6.97 -9.26
N ASN A 160 5.11 6.34 -8.21
CA ASN A 160 4.00 6.83 -7.42
C ASN A 160 4.38 6.88 -5.94
N LEU A 161 3.60 7.62 -5.16
CA LEU A 161 3.64 7.57 -3.72
C LEU A 161 2.24 7.40 -3.15
N ILE A 162 2.13 6.67 -2.05
CA ILE A 162 0.90 6.58 -1.26
C ILE A 162 0.97 7.61 -0.15
N LEU A 163 -0.05 8.45 -0.06
CA LEU A 163 -0.24 9.43 1.01
C LEU A 163 -1.02 8.78 2.15
N LEU A 164 -0.34 8.37 3.22
CA LEU A 164 -0.95 7.91 4.47
C LEU A 164 -1.28 9.09 5.41
N ASP A 165 -1.61 10.25 4.84
CA ASP A 165 -2.09 11.43 5.55
C ASP A 165 -3.36 11.92 4.83
N GLY A 166 -4.48 11.84 5.55
CA GLY A 166 -5.81 12.07 4.99
C GLY A 166 -6.51 10.79 4.54
N VAL A 167 -7.48 10.37 5.35
CA VAL A 167 -8.36 9.22 5.11
C VAL A 167 -9.42 9.60 4.07
N VAL A 168 -9.48 8.84 2.98
CA VAL A 168 -10.51 8.98 1.95
C VAL A 168 -11.58 7.93 2.20
N GLN A 169 -12.85 8.31 2.02
CA GLN A 169 -14.00 7.42 2.21
C GLN A 169 -14.70 7.17 0.88
N ILE A 170 -15.27 5.98 0.72
CA ILE A 170 -16.09 5.59 -0.42
C ILE A 170 -17.17 4.63 0.05
N ARG A 171 -18.34 4.63 -0.59
CA ARG A 171 -19.36 3.59 -0.34
C ARG A 171 -18.88 2.26 -0.91
N LEU A 172 -19.19 1.16 -0.21
CA LEU A 172 -18.71 -0.15 -0.64
C LEU A 172 -19.24 -0.54 -2.03
N ASP A 173 -20.52 -0.25 -2.31
CA ASP A 173 -21.13 -0.48 -3.63
C ASP A 173 -20.38 0.25 -4.75
N ASP A 174 -20.01 1.51 -4.52
CA ASP A 174 -19.25 2.33 -5.49
C ASP A 174 -17.82 1.81 -5.65
N LEU A 175 -17.24 1.24 -4.59
CA LEU A 175 -15.90 0.64 -4.63
C LEU A 175 -15.89 -0.66 -5.44
N HIS A 176 -16.96 -1.47 -5.39
CA HIS A 176 -17.10 -2.66 -6.24
C HIS A 176 -17.19 -2.31 -7.74
N LEU A 177 -17.60 -1.09 -8.07
CA LEU A 177 -17.61 -0.57 -9.44
C LEU A 177 -16.29 0.09 -9.86
N ALA A 178 -15.33 0.22 -8.94
CA ALA A 178 -14.05 0.87 -9.23
C ALA A 178 -13.19 0.03 -10.19
N THR A 179 -12.38 0.71 -11.00
CA THR A 179 -11.42 0.04 -11.88
C THR A 179 -10.20 -0.39 -11.08
N ARG A 180 -9.94 -1.70 -11.01
CA ARG A 180 -8.74 -2.27 -10.37
C ARG A 180 -7.55 -2.22 -11.33
N HIS A 181 -6.40 -1.78 -10.83
CA HIS A 181 -5.16 -1.64 -11.61
C HIS A 181 -4.12 -2.67 -11.21
N ALA A 182 -3.90 -2.84 -9.91
CA ALA A 182 -2.90 -3.75 -9.37
C ALA A 182 -3.29 -4.23 -7.96
N SER A 183 -2.57 -5.21 -7.45
CA SER A 183 -2.55 -5.55 -6.02
C SER A 183 -1.15 -5.33 -5.47
N LEU A 184 -1.02 -5.00 -4.18
CA LEU A 184 0.29 -5.05 -3.54
C LEU A 184 0.81 -6.50 -3.54
N GLY A 185 2.11 -6.67 -3.85
CA GLY A 185 2.84 -7.90 -3.59
C GLY A 185 3.01 -8.14 -2.09
N LEU A 186 3.53 -9.31 -1.68
CA LEU A 186 3.66 -9.65 -0.26
C LEU A 186 4.49 -8.62 0.52
N THR A 187 5.63 -8.20 -0.04
CA THR A 187 6.49 -7.20 0.58
C THR A 187 5.79 -5.84 0.66
N GLY A 188 5.14 -5.41 -0.43
CA GLY A 188 4.35 -4.18 -0.46
C GLY A 188 3.23 -4.19 0.59
N TRP A 189 2.42 -5.24 0.61
CA TRP A 189 1.28 -5.37 1.52
C TRP A 189 1.68 -5.29 2.99
N ARG A 190 2.83 -5.86 3.34
CA ARG A 190 3.36 -5.80 4.72
C ARG A 190 3.88 -4.43 5.12
N ILE A 191 4.59 -3.75 4.23
CA ILE A 191 5.03 -2.38 4.46
C ILE A 191 3.80 -1.50 4.66
N PHE A 192 2.80 -1.64 3.79
CA PHE A 192 1.56 -0.90 3.87
C PHE A 192 0.79 -1.17 5.17
N GLY A 193 0.62 -2.45 5.55
CA GLY A 193 -0.06 -2.84 6.79
C GLY A 193 0.63 -2.33 8.05
N ALA A 194 1.97 -2.32 8.09
CA ALA A 194 2.72 -1.74 9.20
C ALA A 194 2.53 -0.22 9.29
N LEU A 195 2.59 0.49 8.15
CA LEU A 195 2.37 1.93 8.11
C LEU A 195 0.92 2.31 8.48
N LEU A 196 -0.05 1.53 8.02
CA LEU A 196 -1.48 1.74 8.29
C LEU A 196 -1.76 1.81 9.80
N LYS A 197 -1.21 0.87 10.58
CA LYS A 197 -1.37 0.86 12.03
C LYS A 197 -0.75 2.09 12.69
N THR A 198 0.44 2.47 12.26
CA THR A 198 1.14 3.64 12.78
C THR A 198 0.40 4.94 12.46
N VAL A 199 -0.40 5.00 11.40
CA VAL A 199 -1.19 6.19 11.04
C VAL A 199 -2.54 6.22 11.74
N MET A 200 -3.25 5.09 11.80
CA MET A 200 -4.62 5.00 12.33
C MET A 200 -4.68 5.07 13.86
N ALA A 201 -3.65 4.61 14.57
CA ALA A 201 -3.60 4.58 16.02
C ALA A 201 -2.33 5.27 16.56
N ARG A 202 -2.16 6.57 16.22
CA ARG A 202 -1.03 7.35 16.73
C ARG A 202 -1.21 7.68 18.20
N THR A 203 -0.36 7.13 19.05
CA THR A 203 -0.09 7.69 20.38
C THR A 203 1.30 8.32 20.34
N GLY A 204 1.38 9.65 20.41
CA GLY A 204 2.67 10.35 20.46
C GLY A 204 3.35 10.17 21.81
N GLU A 205 4.69 10.19 21.87
CA GLU A 205 5.43 10.15 23.15
C GLU A 205 4.95 11.23 24.13
N SER A 206 4.63 12.43 23.62
CA SER A 206 4.07 13.51 24.43
C SER A 206 2.68 13.18 24.99
N GLU A 207 1.84 12.48 24.22
CA GLU A 207 0.52 12.05 24.70
C GLU A 207 0.65 10.98 25.78
N VAL A 208 1.58 10.04 25.63
CA VAL A 208 1.93 9.09 26.70
C VAL A 208 2.36 9.84 27.95
N LYS A 209 3.32 10.78 27.82
CA LYS A 209 3.81 11.60 28.95
C LYS A 209 2.65 12.31 29.66
N ILE A 210 1.77 12.97 28.90
CA ILE A 210 0.58 13.65 29.44
C ILE A 210 -0.29 12.66 30.21
N ARG A 211 -0.70 11.55 29.58
CA ARG A 211 -1.59 10.54 30.18
C ARG A 211 -0.97 9.79 31.36
N THR A 212 0.36 9.72 31.44
CA THR A 212 1.09 9.15 32.59
C THR A 212 1.32 10.17 33.71
N SER A 213 1.27 11.47 33.41
CA SER A 213 1.55 12.55 34.35
C SER A 213 0.34 13.04 35.14
N ILE A 214 -0.87 12.71 34.69
CA ILE A 214 -2.13 13.09 35.33
C ILE A 214 -2.82 11.79 35.80
N PRO A 215 -3.03 11.59 37.12
CA PRO A 215 -3.70 10.41 37.67
C PRO A 215 -5.18 10.31 37.27
#